data_AF-A0A411WJD7-F1
#
_entry.id   AF-A0A411WJD7-F1
#
_cell.length_a   1.000
_cell.length_b   1.000
_cell.length_c   1.000
_cell.angle_alpha   90.00
_cell.angle_beta   90.00
_cell.angle_gamma   90.00
#
_symmetry.space_group_name_H-M   'P 1'
#
loop_
_entity.id
_entity.type
_entity.pdbx_description
1 polymer ?
#
loop_
_entity_poly.entity_id
_entity_poly.type
_entity_poly.pdbx_seq_one_letter_code
_entity_poly.pdbx_strand_id
1 'polypeptide(L)'
;MAMQKIGKMNLKNSGGFVARIQYSYMDDSGEKHLTKQSNDITLGRSKTIAPDELGVPDGSMVYMHAFVVWGTDNEARRAFIFEKGNTTTANYNISGTTLNNDLGLIDVS
;
A
#
# COMPACT_ATOMS: atom_id res chain seq x y z
N MET A 1 0.52 -8.47 -20.53
CA MET A 1 -0.47 -7.49 -20.02
C MET A 1 0.33 -6.38 -19.39
N ALA A 2 0.15 -5.12 -19.81
CA ALA A 2 0.87 -4.01 -19.22
C ALA A 2 0.41 -3.81 -17.77
N MET A 3 1.35 -3.73 -16.82
CA MET A 3 0.99 -3.38 -15.44
C MET A 3 0.56 -1.92 -15.38
N GLN A 4 -0.47 -1.65 -14.57
CA GLN A 4 -0.97 -0.29 -14.39
C GLN A 4 0.05 0.55 -13.61
N LYS A 5 0.26 1.79 -14.07
CA LYS A 5 1.18 2.74 -13.46
C LYS A 5 0.45 3.66 -12.49
N ILE A 6 1.06 3.93 -11.35
CA ILE A 6 0.52 4.83 -10.33
C ILE A 6 1.61 5.70 -9.75
N GLY A 7 1.25 6.90 -9.27
CA GLY A 7 2.19 7.75 -8.52
C GLY A 7 1.96 7.71 -7.02
N LYS A 8 0.76 7.35 -6.56
CA LYS A 8 0.42 7.33 -5.13
C LYS A 8 -0.46 6.13 -4.79
N MET A 9 -0.42 5.71 -3.53
CA MET A 9 -1.45 4.83 -2.99
C MET A 9 -2.11 5.47 -1.78
N ASN A 10 -3.41 5.25 -1.67
CA ASN A 10 -4.23 5.67 -0.56
C ASN A 10 -4.77 4.43 0.15
N LEU A 11 -4.64 4.36 1.47
CA LEU A 11 -5.22 3.31 2.29
C LEU A 11 -6.24 3.92 3.24
N LYS A 12 -7.49 3.48 3.12
CA LYS A 12 -8.56 3.76 4.08
C LYS A 12 -8.65 2.63 5.09
N ASN A 13 -8.59 2.96 6.38
CA ASN A 13 -8.84 2.01 7.45
C ASN A 13 -10.30 2.07 7.89
N SER A 14 -11.05 1.03 7.60
CA SER A 14 -12.43 0.82 8.04
C SER A 14 -12.55 -0.33 9.07
N GLY A 15 -11.41 -0.88 9.53
CA GLY A 15 -11.36 -1.95 10.53
C GLY A 15 -11.20 -1.40 11.95
N GLY A 16 -11.63 -2.19 12.94
CA GLY A 16 -11.56 -1.86 14.37
C GLY A 16 -10.14 -1.93 14.96
N PHE A 17 -9.14 -1.46 14.22
CA PHE A 17 -7.71 -1.56 14.56
C PHE A 17 -6.93 -0.36 14.02
N VAL A 18 -5.63 -0.30 14.32
CA VAL A 18 -4.71 0.69 13.75
C VAL A 18 -3.93 0.04 12.61
N ALA A 19 -3.92 0.68 11.44
CA ALA A 19 -3.17 0.22 10.28
C ALA A 19 -2.03 1.19 9.94
N ARG A 20 -0.98 0.71 9.29
CA ARG A 20 0.09 1.52 8.70
C ARG A 20 0.33 1.09 7.27
N ILE A 21 0.68 2.03 6.41
CA ILE A 21 1.07 1.75 5.03
C ILE A 21 2.54 1.37 5.01
N GLN A 22 2.83 0.29 4.31
CA GLN A 22 4.16 -0.14 3.94
C GLN A 22 4.10 -0.59 2.48
N TYR A 23 5.23 -0.59 1.80
CA TYR A 23 5.32 -1.03 0.42
C TYR A 23 6.32 -2.15 0.31
N SER A 24 5.95 -3.19 -0.41
CA SER A 24 6.91 -4.19 -0.88
C SER A 24 7.22 -3.87 -2.33
N TYR A 25 8.49 -3.66 -2.69
CA TYR A 25 8.89 -3.43 -4.07
C TYR A 25 9.94 -4.43 -4.52
N MET A 26 9.95 -4.78 -5.81
CA MET A 26 11.04 -5.54 -6.41
C MET A 26 12.05 -4.60 -7.02
N ASP A 27 13.33 -4.83 -6.73
CA ASP A 27 14.44 -4.17 -7.40
C ASP A 27 14.75 -4.83 -8.75
N ASP A 28 15.69 -4.23 -9.50
CA ASP A 28 16.16 -4.77 -10.79
C ASP A 28 16.87 -6.13 -10.67
N SER A 29 17.28 -6.51 -9.45
CA SER A 29 17.89 -7.82 -9.15
C SER A 29 16.83 -8.91 -8.91
N GLY A 30 15.55 -8.54 -8.85
CA GLY A 30 14.44 -9.43 -8.55
C GLY A 30 14.26 -9.70 -7.05
N GLU A 31 14.96 -8.97 -6.18
CA GLU A 31 14.77 -9.08 -4.73
C GLU A 31 13.62 -8.20 -4.27
N LYS A 32 12.78 -8.76 -3.40
CA LYS A 32 11.64 -8.05 -2.80
C LYS A 32 12.09 -7.33 -1.53
N HIS A 33 12.06 -6.01 -1.56
CA HIS A 33 12.37 -5.15 -0.43
C HIS A 33 11.09 -4.61 0.21
N LEU A 34 11.07 -4.55 1.54
CA LEU A 34 10.01 -3.88 2.29
C LEU A 34 10.48 -2.50 2.75
N THR A 35 9.66 -1.50 2.50
CA THR A 35 9.95 -0.12 2.94
C THR A 35 9.73 0.04 4.44
N LYS A 36 10.02 1.25 4.95
CA LYS A 36 9.55 1.69 6.26
C LYS A 36 8.02 1.78 6.30
N GLN A 37 7.47 1.75 7.50
CA GLN A 37 6.05 1.96 7.74
C GLN A 37 5.71 3.46 7.81
N SER A 38 4.50 3.81 7.37
CA SER A 38 3.93 5.12 7.62
C SER A 38 3.49 5.27 9.09
N ASN A 39 3.14 6.49 9.49
CA ASN A 39 2.41 6.71 10.75
C ASN A 39 1.06 5.96 10.78
N ASP A 40 0.52 5.85 12.00
CA ASP A 40 -0.75 5.21 12.32
C ASP A 40 -1.94 5.80 11.53
N ILE A 41 -2.81 4.91 11.05
CA ILE A 41 -4.09 5.19 10.42
C ILE A 41 -5.16 4.56 11.30
N THR A 42 -5.90 5.39 12.03
CA THR A 42 -6.98 4.95 12.92
C THR A 42 -8.28 4.67 12.15
N LEU A 43 -9.22 4.01 12.81
CA LEU A 43 -10.54 3.69 12.25
C LEU A 43 -11.21 4.93 11.63
N GLY A 44 -11.73 4.75 10.41
CA GLY A 44 -12.44 5.77 9.63
C GLY A 44 -11.52 6.78 8.93
N ARG A 45 -10.20 6.70 9.15
CA ARG A 45 -9.23 7.57 8.49
C ARG A 45 -8.64 6.91 7.25
N SER A 46 -8.16 7.74 6.35
CA SER A 46 -7.35 7.31 5.22
C SER A 46 -6.05 8.10 5.17
N LYS A 47 -5.05 7.51 4.53
CA LYS A 47 -3.77 8.16 4.30
C LYS A 47 -3.30 7.87 2.90
N THR A 48 -2.86 8.92 2.22
CA THR A 48 -2.20 8.83 0.93
C THR A 48 -0.72 9.08 1.13
N ILE A 49 0.12 8.22 0.56
CA ILE A 49 1.57 8.39 0.58
C ILE A 49 2.15 7.86 -0.73
N ALA A 50 3.10 8.59 -1.29
CA ALA A 50 3.79 8.12 -2.48
C ALA A 50 4.85 7.06 -2.11
N PRO A 51 5.05 6.01 -2.93
CA PRO A 51 6.09 5.01 -2.68
C PRO A 51 7.50 5.57 -2.51
N ASP A 52 7.87 6.63 -3.23
CA ASP A 52 9.18 7.29 -3.11
C ASP A 52 9.43 7.92 -1.74
N GLU A 53 8.37 8.42 -1.07
CA GLU A 53 8.47 8.93 0.32
C GLU A 53 8.92 7.85 1.32
N LEU A 54 8.69 6.58 0.99
CA LEU A 54 9.12 5.42 1.78
C LEU A 54 10.37 4.72 1.20
N GLY A 55 10.98 5.30 0.15
CA GLY A 55 12.24 4.85 -0.42
C GLY A 55 12.11 3.90 -1.62
N VAL A 56 10.93 3.79 -2.25
CA VAL A 56 10.77 2.98 -3.47
C VAL A 56 11.36 3.74 -4.68
N PRO A 57 12.23 3.11 -5.49
CA PRO A 57 12.74 3.70 -6.71
C PRO A 57 11.66 3.81 -7.80
N ASP A 58 11.76 4.85 -8.63
CA ASP A 58 10.89 5.02 -9.79
C ASP A 58 10.99 3.84 -10.77
N GLY A 59 9.87 3.44 -11.36
CA GLY A 59 9.77 2.28 -12.26
C GLY A 59 9.70 0.92 -11.54
N SER A 60 9.85 0.89 -10.21
CA SER A 60 9.80 -0.37 -9.44
C SER A 60 8.37 -0.92 -9.36
N MET A 61 8.26 -2.24 -9.37
CA MET A 61 7.00 -2.91 -9.12
C MET A 61 6.71 -2.90 -7.62
N VAL A 62 5.58 -2.31 -7.24
CA VAL A 62 5.19 -2.09 -5.85
C VAL A 62 3.87 -2.79 -5.49
N TYR A 63 3.84 -3.35 -4.29
CA TYR A 63 2.69 -3.95 -3.63
C TYR A 63 2.37 -3.15 -2.37
N MET A 64 1.09 -2.87 -2.14
CA MET A 64 0.64 -2.29 -0.88
C MET A 64 0.72 -3.36 0.21
N HIS A 65 1.39 -3.04 1.32
CA HIS A 65 1.40 -3.83 2.54
C HIS A 65 0.73 -3.03 3.65
N ALA A 66 -0.40 -3.53 4.16
CA ALA A 66 -1.10 -2.95 5.28
C ALA A 66 -0.64 -3.64 6.57
N PHE A 67 0.21 -2.95 7.33
CA PHE A 67 0.67 -3.43 8.62
C PHE A 67 -0.40 -3.15 9.69
N VAL A 68 -0.86 -4.18 10.38
CA VAL A 68 -1.90 -4.08 11.40
C VAL A 68 -1.24 -4.12 12.77
N VAL A 69 -1.32 -3.03 13.52
CA VAL A 69 -0.67 -2.92 14.82
C VAL A 69 -1.31 -3.93 15.78
N TRP A 70 -0.50 -4.84 16.35
CA TRP A 70 -0.93 -5.95 17.21
C TRP A 70 -1.81 -7.01 16.53
N GLY A 71 -1.82 -7.07 15.19
CA GLY A 71 -2.65 -8.01 14.43
C GLY A 71 -1.87 -8.78 13.37
N THR A 72 -2.62 -9.26 12.38
CA THR A 72 -2.07 -9.93 11.20
C THR A 72 -1.98 -8.93 10.05
N ASP A 73 -0.78 -8.77 9.50
CA ASP A 73 -0.54 -7.90 8.35
C ASP A 73 -1.17 -8.47 7.08
N ASN A 74 -1.41 -7.60 6.09
CA ASN A 74 -2.01 -8.00 4.82
C ASN A 74 -1.30 -7.37 3.64
N GLU A 75 -1.12 -8.15 2.58
CA GLU A 75 -0.50 -7.70 1.33
C GLU A 75 -1.53 -7.67 0.21
N ALA A 76 -1.52 -6.58 -0.55
CA ALA A 76 -2.36 -6.45 -1.73
C ALA A 76 -1.93 -7.49 -2.78
N ARG A 77 -2.92 -8.19 -3.33
CA ARG A 77 -2.73 -9.15 -4.42
C ARG A 77 -2.43 -8.48 -5.78
N ARG A 78 -2.58 -7.16 -5.87
CA ARG A 78 -2.37 -6.38 -7.10
C ARG A 78 -1.06 -5.62 -6.98
N ALA A 79 -0.17 -5.89 -7.93
CA ALA A 79 1.04 -5.12 -8.16
C ALA A 79 0.76 -3.93 -9.07
N PHE A 80 1.45 -2.82 -8.83
CA PHE A 80 1.45 -1.66 -9.70
C PHE A 80 2.89 -1.25 -10.01
N ILE A 81 3.09 -0.56 -11.14
CA ILE A 81 4.38 0.07 -11.42
C ILE A 81 4.34 1.47 -10.83
N PHE A 82 5.29 1.78 -9.96
CA PHE A 82 5.44 3.13 -9.44
C PHE A 82 6.03 4.03 -10.53
N GLU A 83 5.37 5.15 -10.79
CA GLU A 83 5.84 6.18 -11.71
C GLU A 83 5.80 7.54 -10.99
N LYS A 84 6.98 8.10 -10.74
CA LYS A 84 7.14 9.34 -10.01
C LYS A 84 6.48 10.50 -10.78
N GLY A 85 5.65 11.26 -10.08
CA GLY A 85 4.92 12.39 -10.66
C GLY A 85 3.64 12.01 -11.40
N ASN A 86 3.31 10.71 -11.51
CA ASN A 86 2.03 10.28 -12.05
C ASN A 86 0.89 10.69 -11.10
N THR A 87 -0.20 11.24 -11.64
CA THR A 87 -1.35 11.70 -10.85
C THR A 87 -2.26 10.56 -10.39
N THR A 88 -2.10 9.39 -11.00
CA THR A 88 -2.90 8.20 -10.73
C THR A 88 -2.64 7.69 -9.32
N THR A 89 -3.72 7.49 -8.57
CA THR A 89 -3.72 7.03 -7.18
C THR A 89 -4.48 5.72 -7.07
N ALA A 90 -3.83 4.67 -6.56
CA ALA A 90 -4.51 3.44 -6.21
C ALA A 90 -5.18 3.57 -4.84
N ASN A 91 -6.50 3.49 -4.80
CA ASN A 91 -7.31 3.59 -3.59
C ASN A 91 -7.61 2.21 -3.04
N TYR A 92 -7.17 1.95 -1.82
CA TYR A 92 -7.39 0.71 -1.09
C TYR A 92 -8.21 0.96 0.16
N ASN A 93 -8.89 -0.08 0.61
CA ASN A 93 -9.55 -0.12 1.90
C ASN A 93 -9.22 -1.42 2.61
N ILE A 94 -8.80 -1.27 3.86
CA ILE A 94 -8.66 -2.37 4.79
C ILE A 94 -9.82 -2.36 5.78
N SER A 95 -10.45 -3.51 5.98
CA SER A 95 -11.61 -3.67 6.87
C SER A 95 -11.54 -4.97 7.66
N GLY A 96 -12.40 -5.12 8.66
CA GLY A 96 -12.47 -6.30 9.51
C GLY A 96 -11.88 -6.08 10.91
N THR A 97 -11.23 -7.12 11.43
CA THR A 97 -10.67 -7.19 12.79
C THR A 97 -9.16 -7.37 12.75
N THR A 98 -8.46 -7.20 13.88
CA THR A 98 -7.00 -7.35 13.99
C THR A 98 -6.48 -8.69 13.45
N LEU A 99 -7.19 -9.79 13.71
CA LEU A 99 -6.78 -11.15 13.32
C LEU A 99 -7.45 -11.65 12.02
N ASN A 100 -8.49 -10.98 11.56
CA ASN A 100 -9.18 -11.30 10.32
C ASN A 100 -9.57 -10.00 9.62
N ASN A 101 -8.68 -9.55 8.74
CA ASN A 101 -8.85 -8.34 7.95
C ASN A 101 -8.76 -8.65 6.45
N ASP A 102 -9.41 -7.81 5.67
CA ASP A 102 -9.39 -7.87 4.21
C ASP A 102 -8.89 -6.55 3.66
N LEU A 103 -7.87 -6.63 2.79
CA LEU A 103 -7.30 -5.51 2.05
C LEU A 103 -7.75 -5.60 0.58
N GLY A 104 -8.64 -4.70 0.19
CA GLY A 104 -9.19 -4.62 -1.16
C GLY A 104 -8.78 -3.35 -1.89
N LEU A 105 -8.45 -3.47 -3.17
CA LEU A 105 -8.39 -2.32 -4.08
C LEU A 105 -9.83 -1.89 -4.39
N ILE A 106 -10.16 -0.63 -4.12
CA ILE A 106 -11.46 -0.05 -4.41
C ILE A 106 -11.46 0.53 -5.83
N ASP A 107 -10.45 1.35 -6.14
CA ASP A 107 -10.44 2.17 -7.33
C ASP A 107 -9.03 2.62 -7.71
N VAL A 108 -8.82 3.00 -8.96
CA VAL A 108 -7.57 3.62 -9.42
C VAL A 108 -7.92 4.83 -10.28
N SER A 109 -7.59 6.03 -9.78
CA SER A 109 -8.01 7.33 -10.33
C SER A 109 -6.86 8.29 -10.54
#